data_AF-A0AAE0CL87-F1
#
_entry.id   AF-A0AAE0CL87-F1
#
_cell.length_a   1.000
_cell.length_b   1.000
_cell.length_c   1.000
_cell.angle_alpha   90.00
_cell.angle_beta   90.00
_cell.angle_gamma   90.00
#
_symmetry.space_group_name_H-M   'P 1'
#
loop_
_entity.id
_entity.type
_entity.pdbx_description
1 polymer ?
#
loop_
_entity_poly.entity_id
_entity_poly.type
_entity_poly.pdbx_seq_one_letter_code
_entity_poly.pdbx_strand_id
1 'polypeptide(L)'
;MANCCAKTKSFFGVVQQIYSLFSSSTKRWKIFKDYVEGFTLEPLSETCWENRVENIKAIRYQAPQIRDALAHLVETSEDLKTKSEVDSIVTYEFENFEFMFGMDIWYNLLFAINYVSKILQNEDMHIDVAIKQLKSLISYLEKYIEIGFEEAMIDAKEIASEMKIKAVFHEKRIIRRKKQFDDNANEDAAYEDMTQSDIESFKVNYFIYIVEQTLSSLKNRLEQFQNYEETFEFLYDLRKLKSVNIDSLKNYCFNLEALMKHDGVYNINGKDLFSELQILKNG
;
A
#
# COMPACT_ATOMS: atom_id res chain seq x y z
N MET A 1 0.10 0.63 -7.07
CA MET A 1 1.00 0.16 -5.99
C MET A 1 1.33 -1.33 -6.08
N ALA A 2 0.38 -2.28 -6.11
CA ALA A 2 0.70 -3.73 -6.07
C ALA A 2 1.45 -4.27 -7.29
N ASN A 3 1.38 -3.56 -8.42
CA ASN A 3 2.07 -3.94 -9.65
C ASN A 3 3.32 -3.09 -9.92
N CYS A 4 3.79 -2.29 -8.96
CA CYS A 4 4.89 -1.34 -9.18
C CYS A 4 6.22 -2.01 -9.49
N CYS A 5 6.53 -3.17 -8.88
CA CYS A 5 7.73 -3.94 -9.20
C CYS A 5 7.48 -5.45 -9.05
N ALA A 6 8.37 -6.26 -9.63
CA ALA A 6 8.28 -7.71 -9.60
C ALA A 6 8.23 -8.27 -8.17
N LYS A 7 8.96 -7.62 -7.25
CA LYS A 7 9.05 -8.03 -5.85
C LYS A 7 7.73 -7.81 -5.11
N THR A 8 7.06 -6.70 -5.36
CA THR A 8 5.73 -6.42 -4.83
C THR A 8 4.70 -7.42 -5.34
N LYS A 9 4.76 -7.77 -6.64
CA LYS A 9 3.90 -8.80 -7.21
C LYS A 9 4.13 -10.17 -6.55
N SER A 10 5.39 -10.54 -6.33
CA SER A 10 5.75 -11.76 -5.62
C SER A 10 5.16 -11.77 -4.21
N PHE A 11 5.33 -10.68 -3.46
CA PHE A 11 4.81 -10.54 -2.10
C PHE A 11 3.29 -10.74 -2.02
N PHE A 12 2.51 -10.00 -2.82
CA PHE A 12 1.05 -10.19 -2.85
C PHE A 12 0.65 -11.54 -3.43
N GLY A 13 1.50 -12.15 -4.27
CA GLY A 13 1.34 -13.52 -4.74
C GLY A 13 1.33 -14.53 -3.60
N VAL A 14 2.25 -14.44 -2.64
CA VAL A 14 2.28 -15.31 -1.45
C VAL A 14 1.01 -15.16 -0.62
N VAL A 15 0.58 -13.91 -0.35
CA VAL A 15 -0.66 -13.63 0.39
C VAL A 15 -1.87 -14.26 -0.29
N GLN A 16 -1.94 -14.16 -1.63
CA GLN A 16 -3.01 -14.78 -2.42
C GLN A 16 -2.94 -16.31 -2.42
N GLN A 17 -1.75 -16.89 -2.45
CA GLN A 17 -1.55 -18.35 -2.39
C GLN A 17 -2.08 -18.91 -1.07
N ILE A 18 -1.73 -18.29 0.07
CA ILE A 18 -2.24 -18.68 1.40
C ILE A 18 -3.77 -18.61 1.43
N TYR A 19 -4.35 -17.50 0.96
CA TYR A 19 -5.81 -17.38 0.87
C TYR A 19 -6.42 -18.48 -0.02
N SER A 20 -5.86 -18.72 -1.20
CA SER A 20 -6.41 -19.68 -2.18
C SER A 20 -6.35 -21.12 -1.65
N LEU A 21 -5.26 -21.46 -0.94
CA LEU A 21 -5.09 -22.75 -0.29
C LEU A 21 -6.20 -23.01 0.73
N PHE A 22 -6.46 -22.09 1.66
CA PHE A 22 -7.46 -22.28 2.71
C PHE A 22 -8.90 -22.12 2.21
N SER A 23 -9.15 -21.23 1.24
CA SER A 23 -10.49 -20.99 0.68
C SER A 23 -10.93 -22.06 -0.33
N SER A 24 -10.02 -22.89 -0.84
CA SER A 24 -10.32 -23.94 -1.83
C SER A 24 -11.33 -25.00 -1.38
N SER A 25 -11.56 -25.17 -0.07
CA SER A 25 -12.64 -26.03 0.43
C SER A 25 -13.13 -25.61 1.81
N THR A 26 -14.39 -25.92 2.12
CA THR A 26 -15.00 -25.64 3.43
C THR A 26 -14.26 -26.33 4.58
N LYS A 27 -13.69 -27.53 4.36
CA LYS A 27 -12.87 -28.24 5.34
C LYS A 27 -11.60 -27.47 5.68
N ARG A 28 -10.86 -26.99 4.67
CA ARG A 28 -9.63 -26.19 4.87
C ARG A 28 -9.93 -24.86 5.52
N TRP A 29 -11.01 -24.21 5.11
CA TRP A 29 -11.45 -22.96 5.70
C TRP A 29 -11.82 -23.12 7.18
N LYS A 30 -12.42 -24.26 7.56
CA LYS A 30 -12.66 -24.58 8.97
C LYS A 30 -11.35 -24.70 9.75
N ILE A 31 -10.37 -25.46 9.23
CA ILE A 31 -9.04 -25.56 9.85
C ILE A 31 -8.44 -24.17 10.06
N PHE A 32 -8.51 -23.29 9.06
CA PHE A 32 -8.02 -21.92 9.20
C PHE A 32 -8.67 -21.18 10.38
N LYS A 33 -10.01 -21.20 10.48
CA LYS A 33 -10.74 -20.52 11.55
C LYS A 33 -10.53 -21.15 12.94
N ASP A 34 -10.22 -22.43 13.00
CA ASP A 34 -9.97 -23.13 14.27
C ASP A 34 -8.64 -22.65 14.91
N TYR A 35 -7.73 -22.06 14.12
CA TYR A 35 -6.44 -21.54 14.58
C TYR A 35 -6.35 -20.01 14.55
N VAL A 36 -6.97 -19.36 13.56
CA VAL A 36 -6.91 -17.91 13.32
C VAL A 36 -8.20 -17.25 13.80
N GLU A 37 -8.15 -16.60 14.97
CA GLU A 37 -9.31 -15.96 15.58
C GLU A 37 -9.49 -14.51 15.13
N GLY A 38 -10.73 -14.10 14.85
CA GLY A 38 -11.09 -12.70 14.62
C GLY A 38 -10.66 -12.10 13.28
N PHE A 39 -9.99 -12.88 12.42
CA PHE A 39 -9.61 -12.45 11.07
C PHE A 39 -10.26 -13.31 9.99
N THR A 40 -10.58 -12.66 8.88
CA THR A 40 -11.06 -13.31 7.66
C THR A 40 -10.08 -13.00 6.56
N LEU A 41 -9.41 -14.02 6.00
CA LEU A 41 -8.69 -13.83 4.74
C LEU A 41 -9.72 -13.72 3.62
N GLU A 42 -9.68 -12.62 2.89
CA GLU A 42 -10.53 -12.37 1.73
C GLU A 42 -9.72 -12.44 0.44
N PRO A 43 -10.35 -12.72 -0.72
CA PRO A 43 -9.62 -12.68 -1.98
C PRO A 43 -9.06 -11.28 -2.21
N LEU A 44 -7.83 -11.19 -2.73
CA LEU A 44 -7.25 -9.89 -3.05
C LEU A 44 -8.09 -9.24 -4.17
N SER A 45 -8.77 -8.16 -3.83
CA SER A 45 -9.43 -7.31 -4.82
C SER A 45 -8.41 -6.42 -5.51
N GLU A 46 -8.60 -6.18 -6.81
CA GLU A 46 -7.85 -5.14 -7.54
C GLU A 46 -8.27 -3.73 -7.12
N THR A 47 -9.54 -3.55 -6.74
CA THR A 47 -10.14 -2.24 -6.49
C THR A 47 -10.30 -1.91 -5.01
N CYS A 48 -10.35 -2.92 -4.13
CA CYS A 48 -10.53 -2.71 -2.69
C CYS A 48 -9.22 -2.93 -1.92
N TRP A 49 -8.56 -1.83 -1.52
CA TRP A 49 -7.34 -1.86 -0.71
C TRP A 49 -7.59 -2.28 0.74
N GLU A 50 -8.81 -2.14 1.24
CA GLU A 50 -9.20 -2.53 2.61
C GLU A 50 -8.99 -4.02 2.86
N ASN A 51 -9.44 -4.87 1.95
CA ASN A 51 -9.25 -6.33 2.03
C ASN A 51 -7.76 -6.70 2.13
N ARG A 52 -6.90 -5.93 1.45
CA ARG A 52 -5.44 -6.17 1.48
C ARG A 52 -4.85 -5.83 2.84
N VAL A 53 -5.30 -4.74 3.45
CA VAL A 53 -4.89 -4.36 4.81
C VAL A 53 -5.29 -5.44 5.80
N GLU A 54 -6.54 -5.90 5.76
CA GLU A 54 -7.02 -6.92 6.71
C GLU A 54 -6.32 -8.27 6.49
N ASN A 55 -6.04 -8.68 5.25
CA ASN A 55 -5.25 -9.88 4.98
C ASN A 55 -3.81 -9.76 5.52
N ILE A 56 -3.17 -8.63 5.26
CA ILE A 56 -1.79 -8.39 5.71
C ILE A 56 -1.75 -8.34 7.24
N LYS A 57 -2.74 -7.71 7.86
CA LYS A 57 -2.91 -7.63 9.31
C LYS A 57 -3.07 -9.03 9.92
N ALA A 58 -3.95 -9.86 9.35
CA ALA A 58 -4.16 -11.23 9.79
C ALA A 58 -2.86 -12.03 9.75
N ILE A 59 -2.13 -11.95 8.64
CA ILE A 59 -0.87 -12.65 8.48
C ILE A 59 0.21 -12.13 9.43
N ARG A 60 0.34 -10.81 9.59
CA ARG A 60 1.33 -10.18 10.48
C ARG A 60 1.13 -10.59 11.94
N TYR A 61 -0.09 -10.45 12.46
CA TYR A 61 -0.36 -10.63 13.89
C TYR A 61 -0.67 -12.08 14.28
N GLN A 62 -0.93 -12.95 13.32
CA GLN A 62 -1.21 -14.36 13.58
C GLN A 62 -0.32 -15.30 12.76
N ALA A 63 0.91 -14.87 12.44
CA ALA A 63 1.86 -15.67 11.67
C ALA A 63 2.13 -17.05 12.31
N PRO A 64 2.33 -17.17 13.64
CA PRO A 64 2.49 -18.48 14.28
C PRO A 64 1.27 -19.38 14.11
N GLN A 65 0.06 -18.84 14.30
CA GLN A 65 -1.19 -19.58 14.20
C GLN A 65 -1.45 -20.05 12.76
N ILE A 66 -1.12 -19.21 11.76
CA ILE A 66 -1.22 -19.59 10.35
C ILE A 66 -0.24 -20.73 10.03
N ARG A 67 0.98 -20.69 10.57
CA ARG A 67 1.92 -21.82 10.43
C ARG A 67 1.36 -23.10 11.04
N ASP A 68 0.79 -23.03 12.23
CA ASP A 68 0.20 -24.18 12.89
C ASP A 68 -1.01 -24.73 12.11
N ALA A 69 -1.83 -23.86 11.53
CA ALA A 69 -2.92 -24.24 10.63
C ALA A 69 -2.42 -24.94 9.36
N LEU A 70 -1.31 -24.46 8.78
CA LEU A 70 -0.65 -25.09 7.62
C LEU A 70 -0.08 -26.47 8.00
N ALA A 71 0.55 -26.59 9.16
CA ALA A 71 1.04 -27.88 9.65
C ALA A 71 -0.10 -28.89 9.85
N HIS A 72 -1.19 -28.48 10.50
CA HIS A 72 -2.38 -29.31 10.68
C HIS A 72 -3.02 -29.72 9.33
N LEU A 73 -2.99 -28.82 8.34
CA LEU A 73 -3.47 -29.13 7.00
C LEU A 73 -2.65 -30.25 6.33
N VAL A 74 -1.32 -30.27 6.52
CA VAL A 74 -0.44 -31.34 6.01
C VAL A 74 -0.75 -32.67 6.69
N GLU A 75 -0.96 -32.67 8.00
CA GLU A 75 -1.30 -33.87 8.77
C GLU A 75 -2.65 -34.46 8.36
N THR A 76 -3.64 -33.61 8.12
CA THR A 76 -5.03 -34.02 7.84
C THR A 76 -5.30 -34.30 6.36
N SER A 77 -4.43 -33.88 5.45
CA SER A 77 -4.58 -34.08 4.02
C SER A 77 -4.12 -35.47 3.59
N GLU A 78 -4.88 -36.14 2.74
CA GLU A 78 -4.43 -37.36 2.04
C GLU A 78 -3.80 -37.02 0.67
N ASP A 79 -4.11 -35.85 0.12
CA ASP A 79 -3.62 -35.40 -1.17
C ASP A 79 -2.15 -34.95 -1.09
N LEU A 80 -1.29 -35.69 -1.79
CA LEU A 80 0.15 -35.40 -1.90
C LEU A 80 0.42 -34.03 -2.53
N LYS A 81 -0.43 -33.57 -3.47
CA LYS A 81 -0.27 -32.26 -4.10
C LYS A 81 -0.41 -31.16 -3.06
N THR A 82 -1.47 -31.22 -2.25
CA THR A 82 -1.70 -30.27 -1.16
C THR A 82 -0.55 -30.27 -0.15
N LYS A 83 0.00 -31.43 0.21
CA LYS A 83 1.18 -31.49 1.11
C LYS A 83 2.38 -30.77 0.49
N SER A 84 2.70 -31.07 -0.77
CA SER A 84 3.82 -30.42 -1.47
C SER A 84 3.64 -28.91 -1.65
N GLU A 85 2.39 -28.46 -1.86
CA GLU A 85 2.05 -27.04 -1.97
C GLU A 85 2.25 -26.32 -0.63
N VAL A 86 1.78 -26.92 0.46
CA VAL A 86 1.99 -26.36 1.81
C VAL A 86 3.47 -26.33 2.18
N ASP A 87 4.20 -27.42 1.96
CA ASP A 87 5.64 -27.48 2.26
C ASP A 87 6.40 -26.40 1.47
N SER A 88 6.03 -26.17 0.20
CA SER A 88 6.62 -25.11 -0.62
C SER A 88 6.30 -23.71 -0.07
N ILE A 89 5.05 -23.44 0.30
CA ILE A 89 4.62 -22.15 0.85
C ILE A 89 5.35 -21.90 2.17
N VAL A 90 5.36 -22.87 3.09
CA VAL A 90 6.01 -22.71 4.41
C VAL A 90 7.50 -22.48 4.24
N THR A 91 8.19 -23.37 3.52
CA THR A 91 9.66 -23.39 3.47
C THR A 91 10.25 -22.23 2.69
N TYR A 92 9.64 -21.85 1.55
CA TYR A 92 10.25 -20.92 0.61
C TYR A 92 9.64 -19.52 0.63
N GLU A 93 8.40 -19.38 1.10
CA GLU A 93 7.65 -18.12 1.03
C GLU A 93 7.35 -17.55 2.42
N PHE A 94 6.66 -18.32 3.28
CA PHE A 94 6.14 -17.85 4.56
C PHE A 94 7.22 -17.73 5.63
N GLU A 95 8.10 -18.73 5.75
CA GLU A 95 9.25 -18.70 6.66
C GLU A 95 10.47 -17.97 6.06
N ASN A 96 10.22 -17.08 5.09
CA ASN A 96 11.25 -16.22 4.52
C ASN A 96 11.27 -14.88 5.26
N PHE A 97 12.41 -14.54 5.86
CA PHE A 97 12.58 -13.25 6.55
C PHE A 97 12.31 -12.04 5.65
N GLU A 98 12.66 -12.12 4.36
CA GLU A 98 12.38 -11.04 3.40
C GLU A 98 10.87 -10.83 3.19
N PHE A 99 10.09 -11.92 3.22
CA PHE A 99 8.63 -11.84 3.15
C PHE A 99 8.07 -11.22 4.43
N MET A 100 8.52 -11.67 5.61
CA MET A 100 8.12 -11.10 6.90
C MET A 100 8.42 -9.61 6.99
N PHE A 101 9.64 -9.20 6.62
CA PHE A 101 10.00 -7.80 6.59
C PHE A 101 9.15 -7.00 5.58
N GLY A 102 8.85 -7.59 4.42
CA GLY A 102 7.87 -7.05 3.48
C GLY A 102 6.47 -6.89 4.09
N MET A 103 6.04 -7.81 4.96
CA MET A 103 4.73 -7.76 5.64
C MET A 103 4.63 -6.54 6.55
N ASP A 104 5.64 -6.28 7.38
CA ASP A 104 5.68 -5.11 8.28
C ASP A 104 5.65 -3.81 7.48
N ILE A 105 6.44 -3.73 6.41
CA ILE A 105 6.48 -2.55 5.53
C ILE A 105 5.11 -2.29 4.89
N TRP A 106 4.52 -3.32 4.27
CA TRP A 106 3.23 -3.17 3.60
C TRP A 106 2.10 -2.88 4.57
N TYR A 107 2.12 -3.48 5.76
CA TYR A 107 1.12 -3.21 6.78
C TYR A 107 1.16 -1.74 7.19
N ASN A 108 2.32 -1.21 7.57
CA ASN A 108 2.45 0.17 8.03
C ASN A 108 2.02 1.17 6.93
N LEU A 109 2.47 0.94 5.69
CA LEU A 109 2.12 1.75 4.54
C LEU A 109 0.60 1.74 4.25
N LEU A 110 0.01 0.54 4.12
CA LEU A 110 -1.39 0.42 3.74
C LEU A 110 -2.33 0.82 4.88
N PHE A 111 -1.96 0.59 6.13
CA PHE A 111 -2.74 1.02 7.29
C PHE A 111 -2.90 2.54 7.30
N ALA A 112 -1.81 3.29 7.12
CA ALA A 112 -1.85 4.75 7.06
C ALA A 112 -2.71 5.28 5.89
N ILE A 113 -2.54 4.69 4.70
CA ILE A 113 -3.34 5.04 3.52
C ILE A 113 -4.82 4.74 3.76
N ASN A 114 -5.13 3.57 4.32
CA ASN A 114 -6.49 3.11 4.54
C ASN A 114 -7.22 3.99 5.57
N TYR A 115 -6.52 4.38 6.64
CA TYR A 115 -7.06 5.31 7.63
C TYR A 115 -7.52 6.63 6.98
N VAL A 116 -6.66 7.25 6.17
CA VAL A 116 -7.01 8.49 5.46
C VAL A 116 -8.08 8.24 4.39
N SER A 117 -8.02 7.12 3.67
CA SER A 117 -9.05 6.72 2.69
C SER A 117 -10.43 6.66 3.31
N LYS A 118 -10.57 6.05 4.50
CA LYS A 118 -11.84 5.99 5.23
C LYS A 118 -12.33 7.35 5.65
N ILE A 119 -11.44 8.23 6.11
CA ILE A 119 -11.80 9.62 6.39
C ILE A 119 -12.37 10.28 5.14
N LEU A 120 -11.66 10.19 4.01
CA LEU A 120 -12.06 10.79 2.73
C LEU A 120 -13.38 10.25 2.16
N GLN A 121 -13.84 9.09 2.60
CA GLN A 121 -15.10 8.47 2.18
C GLN A 121 -16.30 8.88 3.05
N ASN A 122 -16.11 9.70 4.10
CA ASN A 122 -17.22 10.21 4.89
C ASN A 122 -18.19 11.05 4.03
N GLU A 123 -19.48 10.93 4.30
CA GLU A 123 -20.54 11.64 3.56
C GLU A 123 -20.42 13.17 3.68
N ASP A 124 -20.03 13.65 4.86
CA ASP A 124 -19.83 15.07 5.17
C ASP A 124 -18.38 15.54 4.93
N MET A 125 -17.68 14.94 3.95
CA MET A 125 -16.28 15.26 3.69
C MET A 125 -16.12 16.66 3.07
N HIS A 126 -15.44 17.54 3.79
CA HIS A 126 -15.03 18.85 3.28
C HIS A 126 -13.65 18.82 2.62
N ILE A 127 -13.48 19.61 1.57
CA ILE A 127 -12.25 19.62 0.75
C ILE A 127 -11.04 20.15 1.51
N ASP A 128 -11.21 21.17 2.35
CA ASP A 128 -10.16 21.70 3.22
C ASP A 128 -9.66 20.63 4.21
N VAL A 129 -10.58 19.84 4.78
CA VAL A 129 -10.27 18.68 5.62
C VAL A 129 -9.54 17.62 4.82
N ALA A 130 -10.00 17.29 3.61
CA ALA A 130 -9.35 16.32 2.73
C ALA A 130 -7.90 16.73 2.40
N ILE A 131 -7.67 17.99 2.04
CA ILE A 131 -6.34 18.56 1.78
C ILE A 131 -5.46 18.44 3.02
N LYS A 132 -5.98 18.75 4.21
CA LYS A 132 -5.25 18.61 5.47
C LYS A 132 -4.85 17.15 5.73
N GLN A 133 -5.77 16.20 5.54
CA GLN A 133 -5.50 14.78 5.75
C GLN A 133 -4.45 14.24 4.75
N LEU A 134 -4.55 14.64 3.48
CA LEU A 134 -3.58 14.27 2.45
C LEU A 134 -2.18 14.85 2.75
N LYS A 135 -2.09 16.11 3.20
CA LYS A 135 -0.83 16.72 3.66
C LYS A 135 -0.24 15.95 4.84
N SER A 136 -1.05 15.62 5.84
CA SER A 136 -0.61 14.81 6.99
C SER A 136 -0.12 13.43 6.57
N LEU A 137 -0.79 12.77 5.62
CA LEU A 137 -0.35 11.48 5.09
C LEU A 137 1.00 11.59 4.36
N ILE A 138 1.18 12.63 3.53
CA ILE A 138 2.44 12.88 2.84
C ILE A 138 3.57 13.08 3.84
N SER A 139 3.38 13.92 4.87
CA SER A 139 4.39 14.13 5.91
C SER A 139 4.70 12.84 6.70
N TYR A 140 3.69 12.01 6.98
CA TYR A 140 3.90 10.71 7.58
C TYR A 140 4.78 9.82 6.69
N LEU A 141 4.51 9.74 5.38
CA LEU A 141 5.28 8.92 4.46
C LEU A 141 6.69 9.44 4.22
N GLU A 142 6.90 10.76 4.22
CA GLU A 142 8.23 11.37 4.17
C GLU A 142 9.06 10.96 5.39
N LYS A 143 8.47 11.03 6.60
CA LYS A 143 9.10 10.50 7.81
C LYS A 143 9.32 8.98 7.74
N TYR A 144 8.37 8.25 7.17
CA TYR A 144 8.46 6.80 7.02
C TYR A 144 9.67 6.40 6.16
N ILE A 145 10.04 7.15 5.13
CA ILE A 145 11.27 6.91 4.36
C ILE A 145 12.53 7.00 5.24
N GLU A 146 12.55 7.93 6.20
CA GLU A 146 13.73 8.20 7.04
C GLU A 146 13.98 7.12 8.11
N ILE A 147 12.92 6.66 8.78
CA ILE A 147 13.03 5.77 9.96
C ILE A 147 12.28 4.44 9.81
N GLY A 148 11.35 4.37 8.86
CA GLY A 148 10.41 3.26 8.75
C GLY A 148 11.04 1.94 8.29
N PHE A 149 12.20 2.02 7.63
CA PHE A 149 12.97 0.83 7.26
C PHE A 149 13.52 0.13 8.50
N GLU A 150 14.16 0.90 9.39
CA GLU A 150 14.75 0.42 10.62
C GLU A 150 13.66 -0.04 11.61
N GLU A 151 12.57 0.70 11.73
CA GLU A 151 11.41 0.31 12.56
C GLU A 151 10.80 -1.01 12.08
N ALA A 152 10.49 -1.14 10.79
CA ALA A 152 9.92 -2.39 10.27
C ALA A 152 10.91 -3.57 10.37
N MET A 153 12.22 -3.31 10.32
CA MET A 153 13.24 -4.34 10.47
C MET A 153 13.30 -4.88 11.90
N ILE A 154 13.07 -4.02 12.90
CA ILE A 154 12.98 -4.42 14.30
C ILE A 154 11.75 -5.30 14.51
N ASP A 155 10.58 -4.85 14.05
CA ASP A 155 9.32 -5.61 14.17
C ASP A 155 9.44 -6.99 13.49
N ALA A 156 10.00 -7.04 12.28
CA ALA A 156 10.18 -8.29 11.54
C ALA A 156 11.11 -9.28 12.26
N LYS A 157 12.14 -8.78 12.94
CA LYS A 157 13.08 -9.60 13.72
C LYS A 157 12.41 -10.18 14.97
N GLU A 158 11.49 -9.45 15.57
CA GLU A 158 10.69 -9.92 16.70
C GLU A 158 9.80 -11.09 16.27
N ILE A 159 9.03 -10.92 15.20
CA ILE A 159 8.18 -11.97 14.62
C ILE A 159 9.00 -13.21 14.22
N ALA A 160 10.15 -13.01 13.56
CA ALA A 160 11.02 -14.12 13.18
C ALA A 160 11.54 -14.88 14.41
N SER A 161 11.86 -14.16 15.50
CA SER A 161 12.32 -14.76 16.74
C SER A 161 11.23 -15.59 17.42
N GLU A 162 9.99 -15.12 17.46
CA GLU A 162 8.83 -15.88 17.95
C GLU A 162 8.62 -17.17 17.16
N MET A 163 8.79 -17.09 15.85
CA MET A 163 8.66 -18.23 14.95
C MET A 163 9.91 -19.11 14.88
N LYS A 164 10.99 -18.77 15.59
CA LYS A 164 12.29 -19.48 15.56
C LYS A 164 12.92 -19.54 14.16
N ILE A 165 12.70 -18.51 13.36
CA ILE A 165 13.25 -18.34 12.01
C ILE A 165 14.47 -17.44 12.07
N LYS A 166 15.50 -17.79 11.29
CA LYS A 166 16.71 -16.97 11.20
C LYS A 166 16.39 -15.68 10.43
N ALA A 167 16.63 -14.53 11.06
CA ALA A 167 16.41 -13.21 10.46
C ALA A 167 17.51 -12.84 9.44
N VAL A 168 17.57 -13.58 8.34
CA VAL A 168 18.55 -13.40 7.25
C VAL A 168 17.85 -13.45 5.91
N PHE A 169 18.25 -12.57 4.99
CA PHE A 169 17.78 -12.61 3.60
C PHE A 169 18.30 -13.88 2.91
N HIS A 170 17.40 -14.62 2.27
CA HIS A 170 17.78 -15.82 1.55
C HIS A 170 18.63 -15.46 0.32
N GLU A 171 19.76 -16.15 0.14
CA GLU A 171 20.53 -16.06 -1.09
C GLU A 171 19.67 -16.54 -2.26
N LYS A 172 19.49 -15.68 -3.27
CA LYS A 172 18.88 -16.13 -4.53
C LYS A 172 19.74 -17.26 -5.09
N ARG A 173 19.13 -18.41 -5.39
CA ARG A 173 19.83 -19.50 -6.07
C ARG A 173 20.44 -18.98 -7.36
N ILE A 174 21.76 -18.84 -7.40
CA ILE A 174 22.50 -18.47 -8.60
C ILE A 174 22.43 -19.68 -9.53
N ILE A 175 21.61 -19.60 -10.59
CA ILE A 175 21.61 -20.62 -11.65
C ILE A 175 22.89 -20.42 -12.45
N ARG A 176 23.94 -21.14 -12.06
CA ARG A 176 25.18 -21.21 -12.84
C ARG A 176 24.91 -22.00 -14.12
N ARG A 177 25.13 -21.38 -15.28
CA ARG A 177 25.14 -22.09 -16.57
C ARG A 177 26.31 -23.10 -16.55
N LYS A 178 26.15 -24.21 -17.26
CA LYS A 178 27.21 -25.24 -17.39
C LYS A 178 28.45 -24.59 -18.03
N LYS A 179 29.55 -24.53 -17.27
CA LYS A 179 30.85 -23.97 -17.70
C LYS A 179 31.37 -24.76 -18.90
N GLN A 180 31.76 -24.09 -19.99
CA GLN A 180 32.47 -24.72 -21.10
C GLN A 180 33.98 -24.73 -20.79
N PHE A 181 34.71 -25.65 -21.42
CA PHE A 181 36.06 -26.09 -21.02
C PHE A 181 37.16 -25.02 -21.08
N ASP A 182 36.86 -23.81 -21.57
CA ASP A 182 37.83 -22.73 -21.83
C ASP A 182 37.63 -21.46 -20.98
N ASP A 183 36.70 -21.48 -20.01
CA ASP A 183 36.46 -20.32 -19.12
C ASP A 183 37.45 -20.31 -17.94
N ASN A 184 38.58 -19.61 -18.12
CA ASN A 184 39.43 -19.16 -17.02
C ASN A 184 38.80 -17.93 -16.34
N ALA A 185 38.05 -18.16 -15.27
CA ALA A 185 37.68 -17.11 -14.32
C ALA A 185 38.13 -17.54 -12.92
N ASN A 186 38.97 -16.70 -12.32
CA ASN A 186 39.43 -16.79 -10.94
C ASN A 186 38.23 -17.04 -9.99
N GLU A 187 38.11 -18.29 -9.54
CA GLU A 187 37.25 -18.65 -8.42
C GLU A 187 38.11 -18.54 -7.17
N ASP A 188 38.09 -17.38 -6.51
CA ASP A 188 38.49 -17.23 -5.11
C ASP A 188 37.90 -15.93 -4.53
N ALA A 189 36.65 -16.03 -4.07
CA ALA A 189 36.05 -15.26 -2.97
C ALA A 189 34.78 -16.04 -2.56
N ALA A 190 34.90 -17.08 -1.72
CA ALA A 190 34.65 -17.00 -0.27
C ALA A 190 33.26 -16.39 0.01
N TYR A 191 32.18 -17.15 0.18
CA TYR A 191 31.78 -17.84 1.42
C TYR A 191 32.17 -17.04 2.68
N GLU A 192 31.15 -16.61 3.43
CA GLU A 192 31.21 -15.88 4.70
C GLU A 192 31.42 -14.36 4.60
N ASP A 193 30.42 -13.62 4.13
CA ASP A 193 29.81 -12.52 4.91
C ASP A 193 28.50 -12.07 4.26
N MET A 194 27.52 -11.74 5.09
CA MET A 194 26.28 -11.10 4.65
C MET A 194 26.64 -9.78 3.98
N THR A 195 26.47 -9.63 2.66
CA THR A 195 26.82 -8.34 2.08
C THR A 195 25.76 -7.33 2.52
N GLN A 196 26.17 -6.34 3.33
CA GLN A 196 25.48 -5.07 3.57
C GLN A 196 24.76 -4.55 2.29
N SER A 197 25.34 -4.86 1.12
CA SER A 197 24.78 -4.66 -0.22
C SER A 197 23.36 -5.21 -0.45
N ASP A 198 22.98 -6.38 0.05
CA ASP A 198 21.64 -6.95 -0.18
C ASP A 198 20.56 -6.20 0.61
N ILE A 199 20.86 -5.84 1.86
CA ILE A 199 19.98 -5.03 2.71
C ILE A 199 19.84 -3.63 2.12
N GLU A 200 20.94 -3.02 1.69
CA GLU A 200 20.93 -1.72 1.00
C GLU A 200 20.17 -1.79 -0.33
N SER A 201 20.36 -2.86 -1.10
CA SER A 201 19.62 -3.10 -2.34
C SER A 201 18.13 -3.25 -2.06
N PHE A 202 17.73 -3.94 -1.00
CA PHE A 202 16.34 -4.03 -0.57
C PHE A 202 15.81 -2.65 -0.14
N LYS A 203 16.58 -1.89 0.65
CA LYS A 203 16.21 -0.53 1.07
C LYS A 203 15.94 0.38 -0.14
N VAL A 204 16.86 0.43 -1.09
CA VAL A 204 16.77 1.33 -2.25
C VAL A 204 15.77 0.83 -3.28
N ASN A 205 15.92 -0.41 -3.76
CA ASN A 205 15.17 -0.92 -4.91
C ASN A 205 13.76 -1.40 -4.56
N TYR A 206 13.47 -1.60 -3.28
CA TYR A 206 12.15 -2.04 -2.83
C TYR A 206 11.51 -1.01 -1.91
N PHE A 207 12.05 -0.79 -0.71
CA PHE A 207 11.40 0.04 0.30
C PHE A 207 11.23 1.51 -0.14
N ILE A 208 12.33 2.19 -0.47
CA ILE A 208 12.28 3.60 -0.91
C ILE A 208 11.42 3.70 -2.17
N TYR A 209 11.65 2.80 -3.15
CA TYR A 209 10.88 2.77 -4.37
C TYR A 209 9.35 2.70 -4.14
N ILE A 210 8.85 1.80 -3.30
CA ILE A 210 7.40 1.69 -3.08
C ILE A 210 6.80 2.90 -2.36
N VAL A 211 7.54 3.50 -1.41
CA VAL A 211 7.07 4.67 -0.66
C VAL A 211 7.11 5.91 -1.55
N GLU A 212 8.13 6.09 -2.38
CA GLU A 212 8.23 7.19 -3.35
C GLU A 212 7.14 7.11 -4.42
N GLN A 213 6.84 5.92 -4.95
CA GLN A 213 5.73 5.73 -5.88
C GLN A 213 4.39 6.12 -5.24
N THR A 214 4.23 5.79 -3.96
CA THR A 214 3.04 6.19 -3.18
C THR A 214 2.97 7.70 -3.00
N LEU A 215 4.07 8.32 -2.58
CA LEU A 215 4.19 9.76 -2.40
C LEU A 215 3.88 10.53 -3.68
N SER A 216 4.43 10.10 -4.82
CA SER A 216 4.18 10.72 -6.12
C SER A 216 2.68 10.69 -6.47
N SER A 217 2.03 9.54 -6.28
CA SER A 217 0.58 9.41 -6.52
C SER A 217 -0.24 10.29 -5.58
N LEU A 218 0.15 10.40 -4.31
CA LEU A 218 -0.55 11.25 -3.33
C LEU A 218 -0.32 12.74 -3.56
N LYS A 219 0.88 13.14 -3.97
CA LYS A 219 1.22 14.53 -4.32
C LYS A 219 0.40 15.01 -5.52
N ASN A 220 0.28 14.18 -6.57
CA ASN A 220 -0.58 14.49 -7.71
C ASN A 220 -2.06 14.63 -7.28
N ARG A 221 -2.55 13.72 -6.43
CA ARG A 221 -3.93 13.83 -5.92
C ARG A 221 -4.14 15.07 -5.05
N LEU A 222 -3.17 15.42 -4.20
CA LEU A 222 -3.23 16.63 -3.39
C LEU A 222 -3.30 17.88 -4.30
N GLU A 223 -2.47 17.95 -5.34
CA GLU A 223 -2.49 19.04 -6.32
C GLU A 223 -3.87 19.18 -6.98
N GLN A 224 -4.51 18.07 -7.35
CA GLN A 224 -5.87 18.10 -7.90
C GLN A 224 -6.90 18.67 -6.91
N PHE A 225 -6.81 18.30 -5.62
CA PHE A 225 -7.69 18.84 -4.58
C PHE A 225 -7.45 20.33 -4.36
N GLN A 226 -6.19 20.77 -4.38
CA GLN A 226 -5.83 22.18 -4.25
C GLN A 226 -6.33 23.00 -5.44
N ASN A 227 -6.18 22.49 -6.67
CA ASN A 227 -6.71 23.16 -7.86
C ASN A 227 -8.24 23.29 -7.79
N TYR A 228 -8.93 22.26 -7.27
CA TYR A 228 -10.37 22.34 -7.05
C TYR A 228 -10.74 23.36 -5.97
N GLU A 229 -10.02 23.38 -4.84
CA GLU A 229 -10.19 24.38 -3.80
C GLU A 229 -10.03 25.79 -4.38
N GLU A 230 -8.92 26.07 -5.05
CA GLU A 230 -8.66 27.37 -5.69
C GLU A 230 -9.74 27.79 -6.70
N THR A 231 -10.31 26.82 -7.43
CA THR A 231 -11.33 27.09 -8.46
C THR A 231 -12.72 27.33 -7.86
N PHE A 232 -13.13 26.53 -6.88
CA PHE A 232 -14.54 26.46 -6.45
C PHE A 232 -14.77 26.97 -5.02
N GLU A 233 -13.73 27.24 -4.23
CA GLU A 233 -13.83 27.61 -2.82
C GLU A 233 -14.78 28.78 -2.55
N PHE A 234 -14.79 29.79 -3.42
CA PHE A 234 -15.66 30.96 -3.28
C PHE A 234 -17.16 30.62 -3.32
N LEU A 235 -17.54 29.45 -3.83
CA LEU A 235 -18.93 29.00 -3.91
C LEU A 235 -19.43 28.34 -2.63
N TYR A 236 -18.56 27.67 -1.86
CA TYR A 236 -18.97 26.87 -0.70
C TYR A 236 -18.46 27.40 0.64
N ASP A 237 -17.47 28.30 0.68
CA ASP A 237 -17.11 29.03 1.92
C ASP A 237 -17.71 30.44 1.93
N LEU A 238 -18.89 30.56 2.54
CA LEU A 238 -19.61 31.84 2.68
C LEU A 238 -18.79 32.90 3.44
N ARG A 239 -17.89 32.49 4.35
CA ARG A 239 -17.04 33.44 5.09
C ARG A 239 -16.01 34.05 4.15
N LYS A 240 -15.39 33.23 3.30
CA LYS A 240 -14.49 33.70 2.25
C LYS A 240 -15.22 34.54 1.20
N LEU A 241 -16.42 34.13 0.78
CA LEU A 241 -17.24 34.94 -0.13
C LEU A 241 -17.51 36.35 0.43
N LYS A 242 -17.81 36.45 1.74
CA LYS A 242 -18.00 37.74 2.43
C LYS A 242 -16.71 38.56 2.54
N SER A 243 -15.54 37.93 2.69
CA SER A 243 -14.26 38.64 2.82
C SER A 243 -13.56 39.01 1.50
N VAL A 244 -13.84 38.29 0.40
CA VAL A 244 -13.20 38.51 -0.91
C VAL A 244 -13.52 39.88 -1.52
N ASN A 245 -12.53 40.56 -2.12
CA ASN A 245 -12.78 41.82 -2.84
C ASN A 245 -13.68 41.60 -4.08
N ILE A 246 -14.48 42.59 -4.44
CA ILE A 246 -15.37 42.60 -5.60
C ILE A 246 -14.62 42.27 -6.90
N ASP A 247 -13.43 42.86 -7.11
CA ASP A 247 -12.62 42.61 -8.31
C ASP A 247 -12.14 41.14 -8.38
N SER A 248 -11.74 40.59 -7.24
CA SER A 248 -11.34 39.18 -7.13
C SER A 248 -12.53 38.25 -7.36
N LEU A 249 -13.69 38.54 -6.77
CA LEU A 249 -14.92 37.77 -6.98
C LEU A 249 -15.33 37.74 -8.45
N LYS A 250 -15.23 38.89 -9.13
CA LYS A 250 -15.49 39.01 -10.56
C LYS A 250 -14.54 38.13 -11.36
N ASN A 251 -13.24 38.17 -11.05
CA ASN A 251 -12.25 37.32 -11.69
C ASN A 251 -12.51 35.83 -11.46
N TYR A 252 -12.92 35.42 -10.25
CA TYR A 252 -13.29 34.02 -9.98
C TYR A 252 -14.47 33.56 -10.85
N CYS A 253 -15.51 34.40 -11.00
CA CYS A 253 -16.67 34.06 -11.83
C CYS A 253 -16.31 33.90 -13.32
N PHE A 254 -15.47 34.79 -13.86
CA PHE A 254 -15.01 34.67 -15.25
C PHE A 254 -14.03 33.52 -15.46
N ASN A 255 -13.17 33.24 -14.49
CA ASN A 255 -12.28 32.08 -14.54
C ASN A 255 -13.10 30.79 -14.56
N LEU A 256 -14.15 30.70 -13.74
CA LEU A 256 -15.06 29.56 -13.73
C LEU A 256 -15.82 29.38 -15.05
N GLU A 257 -16.34 30.48 -15.63
CA GLU A 257 -16.95 30.46 -16.97
C GLU A 257 -15.98 29.93 -18.03
N ALA A 258 -14.72 30.39 -18.01
CA ALA A 258 -13.70 29.93 -18.94
C ALA A 258 -13.36 28.44 -18.75
N LEU A 259 -13.28 27.98 -17.49
CA LEU A 259 -13.00 26.58 -17.14
C LEU A 259 -14.13 25.63 -17.55
N MET A 260 -15.38 26.11 -17.49
CA MET A 260 -16.57 25.31 -17.83
C MET A 260 -17.00 25.43 -19.29
N LYS A 261 -16.22 26.10 -20.13
CA LYS A 261 -16.47 26.23 -21.56
C LYS A 261 -15.98 24.98 -22.29
N HIS A 262 -16.91 24.25 -22.93
CA HIS A 262 -16.57 23.12 -23.81
C HIS A 262 -17.25 23.33 -25.16
N ASP A 263 -16.50 23.16 -26.26
CA ASP A 263 -16.97 23.33 -27.65
C ASP A 263 -17.73 24.64 -27.95
N GLY A 264 -17.35 25.73 -27.27
CA GLY A 264 -17.95 27.05 -27.47
C GLY A 264 -19.27 27.28 -26.76
N VAL A 265 -19.78 26.30 -26.02
CA VAL A 265 -20.96 26.42 -25.14
C VAL A 265 -20.48 26.59 -23.70
N TYR A 266 -21.10 27.52 -22.96
CA TYR A 266 -20.83 27.77 -21.54
C TYR A 266 -22.06 27.39 -20.73
N ASN A 267 -21.87 26.54 -19.71
CA ASN A 267 -22.94 26.15 -18.78
C ASN A 267 -23.21 27.22 -17.71
N ILE A 268 -22.25 28.12 -17.49
CA ILE A 268 -22.32 29.19 -16.50
C ILE A 268 -21.90 30.49 -17.17
N ASN A 269 -22.68 31.56 -16.98
CA ASN A 269 -22.32 32.92 -17.38
C ASN A 269 -21.68 33.65 -16.20
N GLY A 270 -20.42 34.06 -16.33
CA GLY A 270 -19.67 34.68 -15.23
C GLY A 270 -20.24 36.03 -14.79
N LYS A 271 -20.91 36.78 -15.68
CA LYS A 271 -21.57 38.04 -15.32
C LYS A 271 -22.82 37.81 -14.47
N ASP A 272 -23.62 36.81 -14.84
CA ASP A 272 -24.86 36.48 -14.13
C ASP A 272 -24.51 35.91 -12.75
N LEU A 273 -23.57 34.95 -12.69
CA LEU A 273 -23.08 34.37 -11.44
C LEU A 273 -22.51 35.44 -10.49
N PHE A 274 -21.71 36.37 -11.02
CA PHE A 274 -21.16 37.47 -10.22
C PHE A 274 -22.27 38.35 -9.61
N SER A 275 -23.31 38.66 -10.39
CA SER A 275 -24.44 39.48 -9.94
C SER A 275 -25.23 38.79 -8.83
N GLU A 276 -25.46 37.47 -8.95
CA GLU A 276 -26.12 36.66 -7.93
C GLU A 276 -25.30 36.58 -6.64
N LEU A 277 -24.00 36.33 -6.74
CA LEU A 277 -23.09 36.25 -5.59
C LEU A 277 -22.93 37.59 -4.86
N GLN A 278 -23.02 38.72 -5.57
CA GLN A 278 -23.03 40.05 -4.94
C GLN A 278 -24.26 40.25 -4.03
N ILE A 279 -25.43 39.73 -4.42
CA ILE A 279 -26.63 39.78 -3.57
C ILE A 279 -26.39 38.96 -2.31
N LEU A 280 -25.86 37.74 -2.44
CA LEU A 280 -25.56 36.86 -1.30
C LEU A 280 -24.48 37.42 -0.37
N LYS A 281 -23.52 38.17 -0.91
CA LYS A 281 -22.49 38.85 -0.12
C LYS A 281 -23.08 39.95 0.78
N ASN A 282 -24.12 40.63 0.30
CA ASN A 282 -24.74 41.78 0.95
C ASN A 282 -25.94 41.42 1.85
N GLY A 283 -26.41 40.16 1.83
CA GLY A 283 -27.39 39.59 2.74
C GLY A 283 -26.79 39.02 4.03
#